data_AF-X1KED8-F1
#
_entry.id   AF-X1KED8-F1
#
_cell.length_a   1.000
_cell.length_b   1.000
_cell.length_c   1.000
_cell.angle_alpha   90.00
_cell.angle_beta   90.00
_cell.angle_gamma   90.00
#
_symmetry.space_group_name_H-M   'P 1'
#
loop_
_entity.id
_entity.type
_entity.pdbx_description
1 polymer ?
#
loop_
_entity_poly.entity_id
_entity_poly.type
_entity_poly.pdbx_seq_one_letter_code
_entity_poly.pdbx_strand_id
1 'polypeptide(L)' 'MAKVKVCLNTGCTKYILLDDGRCVETPLNKCAPTVWGDKENSQWNSIVQQTTQAIKVNMPVLQDVKVGDDIKL' A
#
# COMPACT_ATOMS: atom_id res chain seq x y z
N MET A 1 10.64 -8.66 -10.35
CA MET A 1 9.26 -8.10 -10.41
C MET A 1 8.48 -8.76 -9.31
N ALA A 2 7.65 -8.01 -8.62
CA ALA A 2 6.85 -8.51 -7.50
C ALA A 2 5.40 -8.10 -7.71
N LYS A 3 4.46 -8.92 -7.25
CA LYS A 3 3.03 -8.69 -7.45
C LYS A 3 2.41 -7.93 -6.29
N VAL A 4 1.47 -7.07 -6.59
CA VAL A 4 0.72 -6.34 -5.56
C VAL A 4 -0.24 -7.29 -4.87
N LYS A 5 -0.01 -7.53 -3.58
CA LYS A 5 -0.82 -8.40 -2.74
C LYS A 5 -1.92 -7.62 -2.02
N VAL A 6 -1.58 -6.48 -1.43
CA VAL A 6 -2.53 -5.61 -0.73
C VAL A 6 -2.31 -4.17 -1.17
N CYS A 7 -3.42 -3.46 -1.35
CA CYS A 7 -3.44 -2.04 -1.64
C CYS A 7 -4.43 -1.38 -0.67
N LEU A 8 -3.94 -0.48 0.18
CA LEU A 8 -4.73 0.22 1.19
C LEU A 8 -4.50 1.73 1.08
N ASN A 9 -5.60 2.48 0.96
CA ASN A 9 -5.59 3.94 1.02
C ASN A 9 -6.00 4.37 2.43
N THR A 10 -5.14 5.14 3.11
CA THR A 10 -5.35 5.59 4.49
C THR A 10 -5.80 7.04 4.58
N GLY A 11 -6.18 7.66 3.46
CA GLY A 11 -6.64 9.04 3.36
C GLY A 11 -5.53 10.02 2.97
N CYS A 12 -4.29 9.82 3.39
CA CYS A 12 -3.13 10.62 2.98
C CYS A 12 -1.99 9.79 2.38
N THR A 13 -1.95 8.51 2.70
CA THR A 13 -0.89 7.60 2.28
C THR A 13 -1.52 6.36 1.66
N LYS A 14 -0.92 5.84 0.61
CA LYS A 14 -1.24 4.54 0.04
C LYS A 14 -0.15 3.56 0.44
N TYR A 15 -0.56 2.44 1.00
CA TYR A 15 0.30 1.31 1.34
C TYR A 15 0.10 0.21 0.31
N ILE A 16 1.21 -0.28 -0.24
CA ILE A 16 1.23 -1.30 -1.29
C ILE A 16 2.13 -2.43 -0.79
N LEU A 17 1.53 -3.50 -0.29
CA LEU A 17 2.26 -4.71 0.08
C LEU A 17 2.45 -5.57 -1.16
N LEU A 18 3.70 -5.95 -1.41
CA LEU A 18 4.09 -6.87 -2.46
C LEU A 18 4.15 -8.31 -1.93
N ASP A 19 4.01 -9.28 -2.83
CA ASP A 19 4.06 -10.71 -2.51
C ASP A 19 5.41 -11.18 -1.94
N ASP A 20 6.49 -10.44 -2.20
CA ASP A 20 7.82 -10.66 -1.64
C ASP A 20 8.07 -10.01 -0.27
N GLY A 21 7.03 -9.41 0.34
CA GLY A 21 7.09 -8.82 1.69
C GLY A 21 7.56 -7.37 1.73
N ARG A 22 7.93 -6.76 0.59
CA ARG A 22 8.19 -5.32 0.53
C ARG A 22 6.88 -4.54 0.59
N CYS A 23 6.86 -3.46 1.37
CA CYS A 23 5.72 -2.54 1.44
C CYS A 23 6.16 -1.15 0.99
N VAL A 24 5.45 -0.58 0.02
CA VAL A 24 5.68 0.80 -0.44
C VAL A 24 4.69 1.73 0.25
N GLU A 25 5.21 2.73 0.94
CA GLU A 25 4.45 3.84 1.52
C GLU A 25 4.59 5.04 0.59
N THR A 26 3.53 5.39 -0.13
CA THR A 26 3.52 6.54 -1.04
C THR A 26 2.46 7.56 -0.62
N PRO A 27 2.78 8.87 -0.59
CA PRO A 27 1.75 9.88 -0.36
C PRO A 27 0.72 9.84 -1.49
N LEU A 28 -0.49 10.28 -1.18
CA LEU A 28 -1.52 10.55 -2.18
C LEU A 28 -1.38 11.97 -2.72
N ASN A 29 -1.91 12.20 -3.91
CA ASN A 29 -1.99 13.56 -4.50
C ASN A 29 -2.82 14.52 -3.65
N LYS A 30 -3.82 14.01 -2.93
CA LYS A 30 -4.70 14.79 -2.04
C LYS A 30 -5.01 13.98 -0.79
N CYS A 31 -4.98 14.65 0.35
CA CYS A 31 -5.43 14.10 1.62
C CYS A 31 -6.96 14.21 1.74
N ALA A 32 -7.60 13.15 2.24
CA ALA A 32 -9.01 13.13 2.61
C ALA A 32 -9.23 12.30 3.89
N PRO A 33 -10.07 12.75 4.83
CA PRO A 33 -10.47 11.93 5.98
C PRO A 33 -11.06 10.61 5.50
N THR A 34 -10.60 9.50 6.09
CA THR A 34 -11.08 8.15 5.75
C THR A 34 -11.45 7.42 7.03
N VAL A 35 -12.64 6.80 7.05
CA VAL A 35 -13.08 5.90 8.12
C VAL A 35 -12.86 4.47 7.67
N TRP A 36 -12.24 3.64 8.51
CA TRP A 36 -11.93 2.25 8.18
C TRP A 36 -13.01 1.31 8.69
N GLY A 37 -13.44 0.39 7.83
CA GLY A 37 -14.24 -0.77 8.21
C GLY A 37 -13.38 -2.01 8.40
N ASP A 38 -14.03 -3.15 8.61
CA ASP A 38 -13.37 -4.43 8.86
C ASP A 38 -12.42 -4.84 7.73
N LYS A 39 -12.76 -4.49 6.49
CA LYS A 39 -11.94 -4.78 5.31
C LYS A 39 -10.61 -4.02 5.38
N GLU A 40 -10.66 -2.71 5.60
CA GLU A 40 -9.47 -1.86 5.68
C GLU A 40 -8.60 -2.27 6.87
N ASN A 41 -9.22 -2.59 8.02
CA ASN A 41 -8.53 -3.11 9.20
C ASN A 41 -7.83 -4.46 8.91
N SER A 42 -8.47 -5.38 8.18
CA SER A 42 -7.88 -6.66 7.78
C SER A 42 -6.70 -6.48 6.82
N GLN A 43 -6.82 -5.55 5.86
CA GLN A 43 -5.74 -5.17 4.95
C GLN A 43 -4.56 -4.58 5.71
N TRP A 44 -4.81 -3.69 6.68
CA TRP A 44 -3.78 -3.12 7.54
C TRP A 44 -3.04 -4.20 8.35
N ASN A 45 -3.78 -5.13 8.96
CA ASN A 45 -3.18 -6.25 9.70
C ASN A 45 -2.27 -7.10 8.79
N SER A 46 -2.70 -7.35 7.55
CA SER A 46 -1.87 -8.06 6.58
C SER A 46 -0.58 -7.30 6.24
N ILE A 47 -0.66 -5.98 6.07
CA ILE A 47 0.51 -5.12 5.85
C ILE A 47 1.47 -5.22 7.04
N VAL A 48 0.98 -5.02 8.27
CA VAL A 48 1.82 -5.03 9.47
C VAL A 48 2.49 -6.38 9.71
N GLN A 49 1.77 -7.49 9.49
CA GLN A 49 2.30 -8.84 9.76
C GLN A 49 3.28 -9.35 8.70
N GLN A 50 3.13 -8.91 7.44
CA GLN A 50 3.86 -9.49 6.31
C GLN A 50 4.96 -8.58 5.77
N THR A 51 5.01 -7.32 6.19
CA THR A 51 6.06 -6.39 5.77
C THR A 51 7.40 -6.82 6.36
N THR A 52 8.34 -7.19 5.50
CA THR A 52 9.74 -7.46 5.86
C THR A 52 10.65 -6.25 5.60
N GLN A 53 10.24 -5.37 4.67
CA GLN A 53 10.94 -4.14 4.33
C GLN A 53 9.95 -3.03 3.95
N ALA A 54 10.09 -1.86 4.57
CA ALA A 54 9.32 -0.67 4.22
C ALA A 54 10.12 0.26 3.30
N ILE A 55 9.51 0.67 2.19
CA ILE A 55 10.08 1.60 1.22
C ILE A 55 9.22 2.86 1.23
N LYS A 56 9.79 3.96 1.72
CA LYS A 56 9.10 5.25 1.78
C LYS A 56 9.52 6.10 0.60
N VAL A 57 8.53 6.61 -0.13
CA VAL A 57 8.75 7.53 -1.25
C VAL A 57 8.17 8.88 -0.91
N ASN A 58 8.84 9.95 -1.35
CA ASN A 58 8.44 11.33 -1.08
C ASN A 58 7.52 11.93 -2.14
N MET A 59 7.26 11.20 -3.23
CA MET A 59 6.41 11.62 -4.34
C MET A 59 5.22 10.67 -4.52
N PRO A 60 4.07 11.16 -5.02
CA PRO A 60 2.88 10.35 -5.24
C PRO A 60 3.05 9.46 -6.48
N VAL A 61 3.76 8.36 -6.31
CA VAL A 61 3.93 7.32 -7.34
C VAL A 61 2.93 6.19 -7.12
N LEU A 62 2.77 5.29 -8.08
CA LEU A 62 1.96 4.07 -7.94
C LEU A 62 0.48 4.31 -7.56
N GLN A 63 -0.07 5.45 -8.01
CA GLN A 63 -1.42 5.90 -7.64
C GLN A 63 -2.52 5.00 -8.23
N ASP A 64 -2.34 4.51 -9.45
CA ASP A 64 -3.33 3.69 -10.18
C ASP A 64 -3.14 2.17 -10.01
N VAL A 65 -2.20 1.77 -9.15
CA VAL A 65 -1.92 0.36 -8.86
C VAL A 65 -3.09 -0.32 -8.17
N LYS A 66 -3.39 -1.55 -8.59
CA LYS A 66 -4.37 -2.47 -7.99
C LYS A 66 -3.75 -3.83 -7.63
N VAL A 67 -4.48 -4.60 -6.85
CA VAL A 67 -4.09 -5.98 -6.48
C VAL A 67 -3.91 -6.82 -7.76
N GLY A 68 -2.81 -7.58 -7.82
CA GLY A 68 -2.44 -8.42 -8.95
C GLY A 68 -1.50 -7.79 -9.96
N ASP A 69 -1.32 -6.46 -9.95
CA ASP A 69 -0.39 -5.77 -10.84
C ASP A 69 1.06 -6.17 -10.56
N ASP A 70 1.88 -6.22 -11.61
CA ASP A 70 3.32 -6.44 -11.51
C ASP A 70 4.05 -5.10 -11.31
N ILE A 71 4.91 -5.03 -10.28
CA ILE A 71 5.72 -3.86 -9.98
C ILE A 71 7.21 -4.18 -10.09
N LYS A 72 7.92 -3.23 -10.68
CA LYS A 72 9.38 -3.16 -10.68
C LYS A 72 9.80 -1.94 -9.86
N LEU A 73 10.32 -2.22 -8.67
CA LEU A 73 10.98 -1.25 -7.78
C LEU A 73 12.48 -1.30 -8.01
#